data_AF-A0A432W1K1-F1
#
_entry.id   AF-A0A432W1K1-F1
#
_cell.length_a   1.000
_cell.length_b   1.000
_cell.length_c   1.000
_cell.angle_alpha   90.00
_cell.angle_beta   90.00
_cell.angle_gamma   90.00
#
_symmetry.space_group_name_H-M   'P 1'
#
loop_
_entity.id
_entity.type
_entity.pdbx_description
1 polymer ?
#
loop_
_entity_poly.entity_id
_entity_poly.type
_entity_poly.pdbx_seq_one_letter_code
_entity_poly.pdbx_strand_id
1 'polypeptide(L)'
;MNIDASKIREARLAKGWTQQQLGDVSALSLRTIQRIESQGQGSLETCNALCAVLELERTEVLQKTANANSDKRVMPIRLIGGALIVGFFAGVVFTLLFSFLT
;
A
#
# COMPACT_ATOMS: atom_id res chain seq x y z
N MET A 1 -3.24 -7.15 -17.36
CA MET A 1 -3.53 -5.70 -17.36
C MET A 1 -3.51 -5.21 -15.94
N ASN A 2 -2.96 -4.02 -15.71
CA ASN A 2 -2.87 -3.44 -14.37
C ASN A 2 -4.19 -2.75 -14.02
N ILE A 3 -4.91 -3.32 -13.08
CA ILE A 3 -6.22 -2.88 -12.57
C ILE A 3 -5.98 -2.22 -11.21
N ASP A 4 -6.56 -1.04 -10.99
CA ASP A 4 -6.50 -0.35 -9.71
C ASP A 4 -7.28 -1.12 -8.63
N ALA A 5 -6.55 -1.86 -7.79
CA ALA A 5 -7.12 -2.71 -6.75
C ALA A 5 -7.89 -1.91 -5.68
N SER A 6 -7.43 -0.69 -5.37
CA SER A 6 -8.12 0.19 -4.41
C SER A 6 -9.47 0.65 -4.94
N LYS A 7 -9.52 1.08 -6.20
CA LYS A 7 -10.75 1.57 -6.83
C LYS A 7 -11.83 0.49 -6.90
N ILE A 8 -11.45 -0.74 -7.26
CA ILE A 8 -12.37 -1.90 -7.27
C ILE A 8 -12.90 -2.18 -5.86
N ARG A 9 -12.02 -2.18 -4.84
CA ARG A 9 -12.42 -2.43 -3.46
C ARG A 9 -13.37 -1.34 -2.95
N GLU A 10 -13.06 -0.08 -3.21
CA GLU A 10 -13.87 1.07 -2.80
C GLU A 10 -15.26 1.02 -3.43
N ALA A 11 -15.36 0.81 -4.74
CA ALA A 11 -16.64 0.70 -5.43
C ALA A 11 -17.47 -0.50 -4.93
N ARG A 12 -16.82 -1.64 -4.67
CA ARG A 12 -17.49 -2.81 -4.08
C ARG A 12 -18.09 -2.49 -2.72
N LEU A 13 -17.31 -1.84 -1.85
CA LEU A 13 -17.75 -1.46 -0.50
C LEU A 13 -18.84 -0.39 -0.54
N ALA A 14 -18.76 0.56 -1.48
CA ALA A 14 -19.78 1.58 -1.68
C ALA A 14 -21.15 0.97 -2.06
N LYS A 15 -21.16 -0.15 -2.81
CA LYS A 15 -22.37 -0.93 -3.10
C LYS A 15 -22.75 -1.92 -1.98
N GLY A 16 -22.00 -1.97 -0.87
CA GLY A 16 -22.28 -2.84 0.28
C GLY A 16 -22.02 -4.33 0.03
N TRP A 17 -21.19 -4.67 -0.97
CA TRP A 17 -20.98 -6.05 -1.39
C TRP A 17 -19.77 -6.71 -0.73
N THR A 18 -19.91 -8.00 -0.41
CA THR A 18 -18.80 -8.90 -0.11
C THR A 18 -18.02 -9.26 -1.38
N GLN A 19 -16.80 -9.76 -1.23
CA GLN A 19 -16.02 -10.24 -2.38
C GLN A 19 -16.72 -11.38 -3.14
N GLN A 20 -17.44 -12.25 -2.42
CA GLN A 20 -18.23 -13.32 -3.04
C GLN A 20 -19.36 -12.74 -3.87
N GLN A 21 -20.15 -11.81 -3.30
CA GLN A 21 -21.22 -11.14 -4.04
C GLN A 21 -20.72 -10.45 -5.30
N LEU A 22 -19.58 -9.73 -5.23
CA LEU A 22 -18.99 -9.13 -6.44
C LEU A 22 -18.64 -10.19 -7.49
N GLY A 23 -18.10 -11.33 -7.07
CA GLY A 23 -17.83 -12.46 -7.97
C GLY A 23 -19.12 -12.95 -8.64
N ASP A 24 -20.15 -13.17 -7.85
CA ASP A 24 -21.45 -13.65 -8.34
C ASP A 24 -22.06 -12.68 -9.36
N VAL A 25 -22.10 -11.37 -9.07
CA VAL A 25 -22.72 -10.38 -9.97
C VAL A 25 -21.88 -10.06 -11.22
N SER A 26 -20.56 -10.23 -11.14
CA SER A 26 -19.65 -10.03 -12.29
C SER A 26 -19.38 -11.32 -13.08
N ALA A 27 -20.00 -12.44 -12.69
CA ALA A 27 -19.72 -13.78 -13.22
C ALA A 27 -18.22 -14.15 -13.18
N LEU A 28 -17.51 -13.69 -12.15
CA LEU A 28 -16.11 -13.99 -11.89
C LEU A 28 -16.00 -14.87 -10.64
N SER A 29 -15.03 -15.78 -10.61
CA SER A 29 -14.78 -16.57 -9.40
C SER A 29 -14.31 -15.69 -8.24
N LEU A 30 -14.64 -16.08 -7.00
CA LEU A 30 -14.13 -15.41 -5.78
C LEU A 30 -12.60 -15.25 -5.81
N ARG A 31 -11.88 -16.28 -6.27
CA ARG A 31 -10.41 -16.25 -6.42
C ARG A 31 -9.95 -15.15 -7.38
N THR A 32 -10.71 -14.89 -8.43
CA THR A 32 -10.43 -13.82 -9.38
C THR A 32 -10.60 -12.46 -8.72
N ILE A 33 -11.69 -12.25 -7.97
CA ILE A 33 -11.92 -11.02 -7.20
C ILE A 33 -10.80 -10.79 -6.18
N GLN A 34 -10.48 -11.82 -5.39
CA GLN A 34 -9.41 -11.75 -4.40
C GLN A 34 -8.07 -11.40 -5.04
N ARG A 35 -7.73 -12.02 -6.17
CA ARG A 35 -6.49 -11.73 -6.90
C ARG A 35 -6.47 -10.30 -7.43
N ILE A 36 -7.58 -9.77 -7.92
CA ILE A 36 -7.67 -8.39 -8.40
C ILE A 36 -7.49 -7.42 -7.23
N GLU A 37 -8.18 -7.62 -6.13
CA GLU A 37 -8.10 -6.72 -4.97
C GLU A 37 -6.75 -6.80 -4.23
N SER A 38 -5.98 -7.88 -4.41
CA SER A 38 -4.66 -8.04 -3.78
C SER A 38 -3.49 -7.70 -4.70
N GLN A 39 -3.57 -8.08 -5.98
CA GLN A 39 -2.45 -7.97 -6.93
C GLN A 39 -2.71 -6.96 -8.05
N GLY A 40 -3.96 -6.51 -8.26
CA GLY A 40 -4.30 -5.58 -9.33
C GLY A 40 -4.08 -6.16 -10.74
N GLN A 41 -4.17 -7.49 -10.91
CA GLN A 41 -3.91 -8.14 -12.20
C GLN A 41 -5.13 -8.93 -12.72
N GLY A 42 -5.50 -8.66 -13.97
CA GLY A 42 -6.58 -9.35 -14.68
C GLY A 42 -6.48 -9.22 -16.20
N SER A 43 -7.38 -9.92 -16.91
CA SER A 43 -7.55 -9.74 -18.37
C SER A 43 -8.41 -8.51 -18.68
N LEU A 44 -8.48 -8.13 -19.95
CA LEU A 44 -9.39 -7.07 -20.40
C LEU A 44 -10.86 -7.44 -20.12
N GLU A 45 -11.23 -8.71 -20.34
CA GLU A 45 -12.60 -9.17 -20.07
C GLU A 45 -12.95 -9.10 -18.59
N THR A 46 -12.01 -9.47 -17.72
CA THR A 46 -12.18 -9.30 -16.29
C THR A 46 -12.39 -7.83 -15.91
N CYS A 47 -11.61 -6.92 -16.51
CA CYS A 47 -11.78 -5.48 -16.29
C CYS A 47 -13.15 -5.00 -16.78
N ASN A 48 -13.59 -5.45 -17.96
CA ASN A 48 -14.89 -5.09 -18.53
C ASN A 48 -16.06 -5.55 -17.67
N ALA A 49 -16.03 -6.81 -17.21
CA ALA A 49 -17.04 -7.36 -16.33
C ALA A 49 -17.15 -6.56 -15.04
N LEU A 50 -16.02 -6.20 -14.44
CA LEU A 50 -15.99 -5.36 -13.24
C LEU A 50 -16.50 -3.95 -13.50
N CYS A 51 -16.07 -3.30 -14.59
CA CYS A 51 -16.54 -1.96 -14.95
C CYS A 51 -18.05 -1.91 -15.18
N ALA A 52 -18.60 -2.93 -15.85
CA ALA A 52 -20.03 -3.01 -16.14
C ALA A 52 -20.87 -3.10 -14.87
N VAL A 53 -20.44 -3.87 -13.88
CA VAL A 53 -21.21 -4.13 -12.65
C VAL A 53 -20.98 -3.08 -11.57
N LEU A 54 -19.77 -2.51 -11.52
CA LEU A 54 -19.42 -1.42 -10.61
C LEU A 54 -19.80 -0.04 -11.15
N GLU A 55 -20.30 0.06 -12.39
CA GLU A 55 -20.64 1.31 -13.06
C GLU A 55 -19.45 2.28 -13.14
N LEU A 56 -18.27 1.73 -13.44
CA LEU A 56 -17.01 2.48 -13.55
C LEU A 56 -16.58 2.61 -15.00
N GLU A 57 -15.93 3.71 -15.35
CA GLU A 57 -15.27 3.85 -16.64
C GLU A 57 -13.93 3.09 -16.65
N ARG A 58 -13.57 2.49 -17.79
CA ARG A 58 -12.31 1.75 -17.93
C ARG A 58 -11.08 2.63 -17.69
N THR A 59 -11.15 3.91 -18.04
CA THR A 59 -10.07 4.90 -17.82
C THR A 59 -9.79 5.15 -16.34
N GLU A 60 -10.79 4.96 -15.48
CA GLU A 60 -10.67 5.11 -14.04
C GLU A 60 -10.10 3.88 -13.35
N VAL A 61 -10.27 2.69 -13.96
CA VAL A 61 -9.89 1.40 -13.39
C VAL A 61 -8.52 0.94 -13.89
N LEU A 62 -8.15 1.29 -15.12
CA LEU A 62 -6.84 0.94 -15.66
C LEU A 62 -5.78 1.90 -15.13
N GLN A 63 -4.84 1.38 -14.35
CA GLN A 63 -3.66 2.14 -13.99
C GLN A 63 -2.81 2.34 -15.24
N LYS A 64 -2.72 3.59 -15.70
CA LYS A 64 -1.62 4.02 -16.57
C LYS A 64 -0.35 3.68 -15.80
N THR A 65 0.55 2.89 -16.38
CA THR A 65 1.80 2.43 -15.76
C THR A 65 2.70 3.63 -15.44
N ALA A 66 2.38 4.37 -14.39
CA ALA A 66 3.29 5.24 -13.70
C ALA A 66 4.08 4.33 -12.76
N ASN A 67 5.15 3.76 -13.30
CA ASN A 67 6.19 3.15 -12.48
C ASN A 67 6.60 4.15 -11.39
N ALA A 68 6.37 3.81 -10.11
CA ALA A 68 7.31 4.04 -9.01
C ALA A 68 6.60 3.84 -7.67
N ASN A 69 6.81 2.66 -7.11
CA ASN A 69 7.30 2.47 -5.74
C ASN A 69 6.81 3.51 -4.70
N SER A 70 5.69 3.23 -4.05
CA SER A 70 5.33 3.85 -2.78
C SER A 70 5.56 2.86 -1.63
N ASP A 71 6.68 2.13 -1.63
CA ASP A 71 7.23 1.60 -0.38
C ASP A 71 7.93 2.75 0.35
N LYS A 72 7.14 3.67 0.91
CA LYS A 72 7.63 4.74 1.78
C LYS A 72 7.94 4.17 3.17
N ARG A 73 8.82 3.17 3.26
CA ARG A 73 9.58 2.91 4.49
C ARG A 73 10.76 3.87 4.55
N VAL A 74 10.47 5.18 4.62
CA VAL A 74 11.49 6.17 4.96
C VAL A 74 11.73 6.09 6.47
N MET A 75 12.54 5.12 6.88
CA MET A 75 13.20 5.17 8.19
C MET A 75 13.90 6.54 8.28
N PRO A 76 13.52 7.45 9.19
CA PRO A 76 14.11 8.76 9.23
C PRO A 76 15.55 8.62 9.72
N ILE A 77 16.51 8.60 8.78
CA ILE A 77 17.96 8.54 9.03
C ILE A 77 18.41 9.61 10.06
N ARG A 78 17.63 10.69 10.22
CA ARG A 78 17.77 11.72 11.26
C ARG A 78 17.80 11.17 12.69
N LEU A 79 17.09 10.08 13.00
CA LEU A 79 17.06 9.52 14.35
C LEU A 79 18.39 8.84 14.74
N ILE A 80 19.07 8.22 13.78
CA ILE A 80 20.34 7.50 14.02
C ILE A 80 21.48 8.51 14.23
N GLY A 81 21.54 9.58 13.43
CA GLY A 81 22.56 10.62 13.57
C GLY A 81 22.50 11.37 14.90
N GLY A 82 21.29 11.66 15.40
CA GLY A 82 21.11 12.34 16.68
C GLY A 82 21.57 11.50 17.88
N ALA A 83 21.28 10.19 17.88
CA ALA A 83 21.64 9.30 18.97
C ALA A 83 23.17 9.12 19.14
N LEU A 84 23.93 9.09 18.04
CA LEU A 84 25.39 8.97 18.08
C LEU A 84 26.06 10.22 18.68
N ILE A 85 25.59 11.40 18.32
CA ILE A 85 26.15 12.67 18.81
C ILE A 85 25.86 12.82 20.31
N VAL A 86 24.61 12.61 20.73
CA VAL A 86 24.22 12.72 22.14
C VAL A 86 24.99 11.71 23.00
N GLY A 87 25.12 10.47 22.53
CA GLY A 87 25.88 9.42 23.23
C GLY A 87 27.36 9.76 23.40
N PHE A 88 28.01 10.30 22.35
CA PHE A 88 29.41 10.71 22.40
C PHE A 88 29.64 11.82 23.44
N PHE A 89 28.82 12.87 23.41
CA PHE A 89 28.96 13.98 24.37
C PHE A 89 28.64 13.57 25.80
N ALA A 90 27.60 12.76 26.02
CA ALA A 90 27.27 12.24 27.36
C ALA A 90 28.41 11.38 27.93
N GLY A 91 29.02 10.53 27.10
CA GLY A 91 30.16 9.70 27.50
C GLY A 91 31.38 10.54 27.89
N VAL A 92 31.75 11.54 27.08
CA VAL A 92 32.89 12.43 27.38
C VAL A 92 32.67 13.19 28.68
N VAL A 93 31.47 13.72 28.91
CA VAL A 93 31.13 14.44 30.16
C VAL A 93 31.20 13.49 31.37
N PHE A 94 30.69 12.26 31.24
CA PHE A 94 30.74 11.27 32.30
C PHE A 94 32.18 10.89 32.68
N THR A 95 33.04 10.64 31.69
CA THR A 95 34.46 10.32 31.93
C THR A 95 35.20 11.48 32.61
N LEU A 96 34.95 12.72 32.20
CA LEU A 96 35.58 13.89 32.82
C LEU A 96 35.10 14.07 34.27
N LEU A 97 33.80 13.95 34.53
CA LEU A 97 33.27 14.05 35.89
C LEU A 97 33.85 12.97 36.82
N PHE A 98 33.99 11.73 36.35
CA PHE A 98 34.58 10.65 37.14
C PHE A 98 36.07 10.88 37.43
N SER A 99 36.81 11.46 36.48
CA SER A 99 38.21 11.82 36.63
C SER A 99 38.46 12.96 37.62
N PHE A 100 37.49 13.84 37.86
CA PHE A 100 37.58 14.90 38.87
C PHE A 100 37.12 14.46 40.27
N LEU A 101 36.47 13.29 40.38
CA LEU A 101 35.94 12.74 41.64
C LEU A 101 36.86 11.69 42.28
N THR A 102 37.95 11.30 41.62
CA THR A 102 38.98 10.35 42.10
C THR A 102 40.28 11.10 42.33
#